data_AF-A0A323V2N6-F1
#
_entry.id   AF-A0A323V2N6-F1
#
_cell.length_a   1.000
_cell.length_b   1.000
_cell.length_c   1.000
_cell.angle_alpha   90.00
_cell.angle_beta   90.00
_cell.angle_gamma   90.00
#
_symmetry.space_group_name_H-M   'P 1'
#
loop_
_entity.id
_entity.type
_entity.pdbx_description
1 polymer ?
#
loop_
_entity_poly.entity_id
_entity_poly.type
_entity_poly.pdbx_seq_one_letter_code
_entity_poly.pdbx_strand_id
1 'polypeptide(L)'
;MEYRRMGRTSLQLSVLSYGSWVTFHKQIDDSIADELMGIAYDNGINFFDNAEAYALGESEKMMGRILKKKNWDRTSYTVSSKAYFGWRGKENKPNQTGLSRKHLMEACHEALQRLQLDYLDLYFCHRPDINVPIEEVVWTMHNLIQ
;
A
#
# COMPACT_ATOMS: atom_id res chain seq x y z
N MET A 1 -2.05 -3.59 -22.41
CA MET A 1 -1.06 -3.09 -21.44
C MET A 1 0.34 -3.58 -21.79
N GLU A 2 1.38 -2.75 -21.65
CA GLU A 2 2.78 -3.18 -21.66
C GLU A 2 3.23 -3.51 -20.23
N TYR A 3 4.01 -4.57 -20.05
CA TYR A 3 4.56 -4.98 -18.75
C TYR A 3 6.08 -4.92 -18.77
N ARG A 4 6.68 -4.45 -17.66
CA ARG A 4 8.14 -4.34 -17.49
C ARG A 4 8.57 -4.91 -16.16
N ARG A 5 9.81 -5.38 -16.09
CA ARG A 5 10.42 -5.77 -14.82
C ARG A 5 10.63 -4.57 -13.92
N MET A 6 10.32 -4.72 -12.64
CA MET A 6 10.61 -3.70 -11.63
C MET A 6 12.11 -3.72 -11.31
N GLY A 7 12.85 -2.82 -11.96
CA GLY A 7 14.30 -2.72 -11.81
C GLY A 7 15.01 -4.01 -12.19
N ARG A 8 15.80 -4.57 -11.27
CA ARG A 8 16.53 -5.84 -11.48
C ARG A 8 15.80 -7.07 -10.95
N THR A 9 14.57 -6.90 -10.43
CA THR A 9 13.77 -8.03 -9.95
C THR A 9 13.09 -8.77 -11.11
N SER A 10 12.51 -9.94 -10.85
CA SER A 10 11.67 -10.67 -11.81
C SER A 10 10.19 -10.23 -11.78
N LEU A 11 9.79 -9.38 -10.83
CA LEU A 11 8.41 -8.90 -10.70
C LEU A 11 8.05 -8.05 -11.93
N GLN A 12 6.97 -8.43 -12.63
CA GLN A 12 6.47 -7.70 -13.79
C GLN A 12 5.28 -6.83 -13.40
N LEU A 13 5.41 -5.53 -13.65
CA LEU A 13 4.38 -4.54 -13.40
C LEU A 13 3.91 -3.92 -14.71
N SER A 14 2.64 -3.55 -14.77
CA SER A 14 2.10 -2.71 -15.84
C SER A 14 2.86 -1.38 -15.87
N VAL A 15 3.13 -0.84 -17.05
CA VAL A 15 3.84 0.46 -17.19
C VAL A 15 3.08 1.64 -16.56
N LEU A 16 1.79 1.46 -16.31
CA LEU A 16 0.95 2.35 -15.51
C LEU A 16 0.53 1.64 -14.23
N SER A 17 0.56 2.36 -13.11
CA SER A 17 -0.03 1.94 -11.84
C SER A 17 -1.28 2.74 -11.53
N TYR A 18 -2.19 2.16 -10.76
CA TYR A 18 -3.35 2.87 -10.23
C TYR A 18 -3.10 3.28 -8.77
N GLY A 19 -2.93 4.58 -8.52
CA GLY A 19 -2.71 5.14 -7.18
C GLY A 19 -3.98 5.72 -6.56
N SER A 20 -4.10 5.65 -5.24
CA SER A 20 -5.29 6.08 -4.49
C SER A 20 -5.14 7.43 -3.75
N TRP A 21 -4.02 8.14 -3.94
CA TRP A 21 -3.77 9.41 -3.26
C TRP A 21 -4.77 10.49 -3.70
N VAL A 22 -5.26 11.29 -2.74
CA VAL A 22 -6.26 12.37 -2.91
C VAL A 22 -7.66 11.91 -3.31
N THR A 23 -7.80 10.86 -4.10
CA THR A 23 -9.09 10.43 -4.66
C THR A 23 -9.91 9.62 -3.67
N PHE A 24 -9.38 8.48 -3.23
CA PHE A 24 -10.13 7.50 -2.42
C PHE A 24 -10.58 8.12 -1.09
N HIS A 25 -11.84 7.88 -0.74
CA HIS A 25 -12.55 8.42 0.44
C HIS A 25 -12.77 9.95 0.45
N LYS A 26 -11.91 10.73 -0.21
CA LYS A 26 -12.00 12.21 -0.19
C LYS A 26 -12.80 12.79 -1.35
N GLN A 27 -12.62 12.28 -2.56
CA GLN A 27 -13.24 12.80 -3.78
C GLN A 27 -14.21 11.81 -4.41
N ILE A 28 -14.00 10.51 -4.18
CA ILE A 28 -14.82 9.44 -4.74
C ILE A 28 -15.28 8.48 -3.64
N ASP A 29 -16.45 7.88 -3.86
CA ASP A 29 -17.03 6.84 -3.01
C ASP A 29 -16.61 5.43 -3.47
N ASP A 30 -17.07 4.41 -2.73
CA ASP A 30 -16.79 3.01 -3.02
C ASP A 30 -17.29 2.58 -4.42
N SER A 31 -18.37 3.18 -4.94
CA SER A 31 -18.95 2.79 -6.24
C SER A 31 -18.07 3.26 -7.39
N ILE A 32 -17.68 4.54 -7.37
CA ILE A 32 -16.79 5.11 -8.40
C ILE A 32 -15.41 4.45 -8.32
N ALA A 33 -14.88 4.23 -7.11
CA ALA A 33 -13.61 3.54 -6.94
C ALA A 33 -13.65 2.09 -7.46
N ASP A 34 -14.75 1.36 -7.23
CA ASP A 34 -14.95 0.00 -7.78
C ASP A 34 -15.00 -0.02 -9.31
N GLU A 35 -15.66 0.98 -9.92
CA GLU A 35 -15.71 1.14 -11.38
C GLU A 35 -14.32 1.44 -11.94
N LEU A 36 -13.63 2.44 -11.41
CA LEU A 36 -12.32 2.86 -11.91
C LEU A 36 -11.24 1.79 -11.72
N MET A 37 -11.24 1.09 -10.59
CA MET A 37 -10.35 -0.06 -10.38
C MET A 37 -10.68 -1.19 -11.37
N GLY A 38 -11.97 -1.44 -11.63
CA GLY A 38 -12.42 -2.39 -12.65
C GLY A 38 -11.87 -2.07 -14.04
N ILE A 39 -12.09 -0.84 -14.50
CA ILE A 39 -11.57 -0.36 -15.78
C ILE A 39 -10.05 -0.51 -15.86
N ALA A 40 -9.33 -0.14 -14.80
CA ALA A 40 -7.89 -0.28 -14.75
C ALA A 40 -7.44 -1.74 -14.92
N TYR A 41 -8.02 -2.65 -14.13
CA TYR A 41 -7.70 -4.07 -14.14
C TYR A 41 -8.05 -4.73 -15.48
N ASP A 42 -9.24 -4.45 -16.02
CA ASP A 42 -9.70 -5.01 -17.30
C ASP A 42 -8.84 -4.55 -18.49
N ASN A 43 -8.19 -3.38 -18.37
CA ASN A 43 -7.22 -2.87 -19.35
C ASN A 43 -5.77 -3.34 -19.10
N GLY A 44 -5.57 -4.22 -18.11
CA GLY A 44 -4.30 -4.87 -17.79
C GLY A 44 -3.43 -4.12 -16.77
N ILE A 45 -3.94 -3.11 -16.06
CA ILE A 45 -3.19 -2.56 -14.91
C ILE A 45 -3.16 -3.64 -13.83
N ASN A 46 -1.96 -4.05 -13.43
CA ASN A 46 -1.77 -5.04 -12.37
C ASN A 46 -1.15 -4.44 -11.11
N PHE A 47 -0.86 -3.13 -11.05
CA PHE A 47 -0.20 -2.52 -9.91
C PHE A 47 -1.06 -1.43 -9.26
N PHE A 48 -1.45 -1.67 -8.00
CA PHE A 48 -2.28 -0.79 -7.19
C PHE A 48 -1.50 -0.26 -5.98
N ASP A 49 -1.46 1.06 -5.82
CA ASP A 49 -0.62 1.74 -4.83
C ASP A 49 -1.45 2.51 -3.79
N ASN A 50 -1.06 2.37 -2.52
CA ASN A 50 -1.72 2.99 -1.37
C ASN A 50 -0.73 3.43 -0.29
N ALA A 51 -1.18 4.04 0.81
CA ALA A 51 -0.34 4.37 1.97
C ALA A 51 -1.20 4.52 3.23
N GLU A 52 -0.62 4.22 4.40
CA GLU A 52 -1.33 4.33 5.69
C GLU A 52 -1.90 5.74 5.94
N ALA A 53 -1.20 6.77 5.45
CA ALA A 53 -1.54 8.16 5.68
C ALA A 53 -2.69 8.65 4.78
N TYR A 54 -2.99 7.93 3.70
CA TYR A 54 -3.98 8.36 2.71
C TYR A 54 -5.37 8.28 3.33
N ALA A 55 -5.97 9.46 3.51
CA ALA A 55 -7.26 9.61 4.17
C ALA A 55 -7.33 8.91 5.55
N LEU A 56 -6.25 9.01 6.35
CA LEU A 56 -6.19 8.39 7.68
C LEU A 56 -6.47 6.87 7.66
N GLY A 57 -5.92 6.18 6.66
CA GLY A 57 -6.10 4.74 6.44
C GLY A 57 -7.40 4.36 5.75
N GLU A 58 -8.34 5.28 5.56
CA GLU A 58 -9.59 4.97 4.85
C GLU A 58 -9.38 4.61 3.38
N SER A 59 -8.33 5.13 2.75
CA SER A 59 -7.98 4.75 1.38
C SER A 59 -7.63 3.26 1.27
N GLU A 60 -6.89 2.71 2.24
CA GLU A 60 -6.59 1.28 2.30
C GLU A 60 -7.84 0.45 2.57
N LYS A 61 -8.72 0.90 3.47
CA LYS A 61 -10.00 0.21 3.74
C LYS A 61 -10.91 0.18 2.52
N MET A 62 -11.02 1.28 1.79
CA MET A 62 -11.80 1.38 0.55
C MET A 62 -11.24 0.41 -0.51
N MET A 63 -9.94 0.46 -0.77
CA MET A 63 -9.29 -0.46 -1.71
C MET A 63 -9.50 -1.93 -1.28
N GLY A 64 -9.37 -2.24 0.01
CA GLY A 64 -9.59 -3.59 0.53
C GLY A 64 -11.02 -4.09 0.36
N ARG A 65 -12.03 -3.24 0.60
CA ARG A 65 -13.44 -3.57 0.32
C ARG A 65 -13.66 -3.88 -1.16
N ILE A 66 -13.05 -3.10 -2.06
CA ILE A 66 -13.17 -3.29 -3.51
C ILE A 66 -12.48 -4.57 -3.96
N LEU A 67 -11.23 -4.82 -3.54
CA LEU A 67 -10.49 -6.05 -3.89
C LEU A 67 -11.26 -7.30 -3.43
N LYS A 68 -11.79 -7.28 -2.21
CA LYS A 68 -12.63 -8.36 -1.69
C LYS A 68 -13.93 -8.54 -2.49
N LYS A 69 -14.59 -7.44 -2.86
CA LYS A 69 -15.83 -7.46 -3.66
C LYS A 69 -15.59 -7.99 -5.08
N LYS A 70 -14.51 -7.52 -5.74
CA LYS A 70 -14.12 -7.96 -7.08
C LYS A 70 -13.69 -9.42 -7.11
N ASN A 71 -13.14 -9.92 -6.00
CA ASN A 71 -12.69 -11.30 -5.85
C ASN A 71 -11.77 -11.73 -7.01
N TRP A 72 -10.91 -10.80 -7.45
CA TRP A 72 -9.86 -11.12 -8.42
C TRP A 72 -8.89 -12.13 -7.80
N ASP A 73 -8.33 -12.99 -8.65
CA ASP A 73 -7.25 -13.88 -8.25
C ASP A 73 -6.12 -13.05 -7.61
N ARG A 74 -5.78 -13.32 -6.34
CA ARG A 74 -4.75 -12.55 -5.62
C ARG A 74 -3.40 -12.57 -6.36
N THR A 75 -3.14 -13.61 -7.15
CA THR A 75 -1.91 -13.75 -7.94
C THR A 75 -1.89 -12.94 -9.23
N SER A 76 -3.01 -12.35 -9.65
CA SER A 76 -3.10 -11.58 -10.90
C SER A 76 -2.74 -10.11 -10.76
N TYR A 77 -2.69 -9.59 -9.53
CA TYR A 77 -2.39 -8.19 -9.25
C TYR A 77 -1.36 -8.05 -8.13
N THR A 78 -0.77 -6.86 -8.08
CA THR A 78 0.22 -6.44 -7.11
C THR A 78 -0.30 -5.24 -6.33
N VAL A 79 -0.09 -5.26 -5.02
CA VAL A 79 -0.51 -4.19 -4.12
C VAL A 79 0.68 -3.68 -3.35
N SER A 80 0.75 -2.36 -3.21
CA SER A 80 1.69 -1.72 -2.31
C SER A 80 1.03 -0.83 -1.28
N SER A 81 1.70 -0.72 -0.13
CA SER A 81 1.45 0.34 0.83
C SER A 81 2.76 1.01 1.25
N LYS A 82 2.65 2.17 1.88
CA LYS A 82 3.75 2.99 2.38
C LYS A 82 3.52 3.35 3.82
N ALA A 83 4.57 3.28 4.63
CA ALA A 83 4.55 3.73 6.02
C ALA A 83 5.56 4.84 6.28
N TYR A 84 5.13 5.79 7.10
CA TYR A 84 5.95 6.81 7.76
C TYR A 84 5.07 7.66 8.68
N PHE A 85 3.92 8.14 8.20
CA PHE A 85 3.19 9.20 8.89
C PHE A 85 2.20 8.68 9.92
N GLY A 86 1.92 7.38 10.00
CA GLY A 86 0.82 6.83 10.77
C GLY A 86 -0.56 7.20 10.20
N TRP A 87 -1.53 6.32 10.37
CA TRP A 87 -2.89 6.57 9.88
C TRP A 87 -3.77 7.36 10.86
N ARG A 88 -3.38 7.51 12.14
CA ARG A 88 -4.20 8.21 13.16
C ARG A 88 -4.03 9.75 13.10
N GLY A 89 -3.23 10.26 12.17
CA GLY A 89 -3.07 11.69 11.91
C GLY A 89 -2.63 12.46 13.16
N LYS A 90 -3.40 13.48 13.57
CA LYS A 90 -3.10 14.30 14.75
C LYS A 90 -3.12 13.52 16.06
N GLU A 91 -3.73 12.34 16.10
CA GLU A 91 -3.83 11.51 17.29
C GLU A 91 -2.70 10.48 17.41
N ASN A 92 -1.78 10.44 16.43
CA ASN A 92 -0.60 9.59 16.49
C ASN A 92 0.14 9.80 17.82
N LYS A 93 0.50 8.69 18.44
CA LYS A 93 1.37 8.61 19.61
C LYS A 93 2.84 8.54 19.17
N PRO A 94 3.81 8.71 20.09
CA PRO A 94 5.23 8.86 19.73
C PRO A 94 5.81 7.76 18.83
N ASN A 95 5.29 6.53 18.93
CA ASN A 95 5.77 5.37 18.16
C ASN A 95 4.86 5.01 16.97
N GLN A 96 3.98 5.91 16.53
CA GLN A 96 3.05 5.71 15.42
C GLN A 96 3.43 6.57 14.20
N THR A 97 4.71 6.94 14.08
CA THR A 97 5.29 7.72 12.99
C THR A 97 6.78 7.41 12.88
N GLY A 98 7.37 7.61 11.71
CA GLY A 98 8.79 7.39 11.40
C GLY A 98 9.06 6.00 10.83
N LEU A 99 10.33 5.62 10.79
CA LEU A 99 10.77 4.31 10.25
C LEU A 99 11.36 3.38 11.31
N SER A 100 11.06 3.61 12.59
CA SER A 100 11.48 2.70 13.66
C SER A 100 10.97 1.27 13.41
N ARG A 101 11.69 0.27 13.90
CA ARG A 101 11.29 -1.14 13.82
C ARG A 101 9.86 -1.34 14.30
N LYS A 102 9.51 -0.71 15.42
CA LYS A 102 8.17 -0.78 16.01
C LYS A 102 7.10 -0.28 15.04
N HIS A 103 7.26 0.94 14.53
CA HIS A 103 6.26 1.54 13.64
C HIS A 103 6.15 0.77 12.33
N LEU A 104 7.26 0.42 11.69
CA LEU A 104 7.23 -0.30 10.41
C LEU A 104 6.55 -1.68 10.50
N MET A 105 6.86 -2.46 11.53
CA MET A 105 6.20 -3.77 11.74
C MET A 105 4.70 -3.59 11.98
N GLU A 106 4.32 -2.67 12.86
CA GLU A 106 2.92 -2.44 13.22
C GLU A 106 2.13 -1.85 12.05
N ALA A 107 2.68 -0.86 11.35
CA ALA A 107 2.05 -0.23 10.19
C ALA A 107 1.84 -1.23 9.04
N CYS A 108 2.77 -2.16 8.82
CA CYS A 108 2.60 -3.23 7.83
C CYS A 108 1.41 -4.13 8.19
N HIS A 109 1.37 -4.66 9.42
CA HIS A 109 0.27 -5.50 9.89
C HIS A 109 -1.09 -4.77 9.87
N GLU A 110 -1.11 -3.50 10.29
CA GLU A 110 -2.33 -2.69 10.26
C GLU A 110 -2.78 -2.40 8.81
N ALA A 111 -1.85 -2.22 7.87
CA ALA A 111 -2.16 -2.06 6.44
C ALA A 111 -2.79 -3.33 5.86
N LEU A 112 -2.25 -4.52 6.17
CA LEU A 112 -2.81 -5.81 5.78
C LEU A 112 -4.26 -5.97 6.28
N GLN A 113 -4.53 -5.59 7.54
CA GLN A 113 -5.88 -5.61 8.09
C GLN A 113 -6.84 -4.66 7.34
N ARG A 114 -6.41 -3.42 7.05
CA ARG A 114 -7.24 -2.45 6.31
C ARG A 114 -7.49 -2.89 4.87
N LEU A 115 -6.46 -3.39 4.19
CA LEU A 115 -6.54 -3.91 2.82
C LEU A 115 -7.25 -5.27 2.73
N GLN A 116 -7.42 -5.97 3.86
CA GLN A 116 -7.97 -7.33 3.90
C GLN A 116 -7.17 -8.31 3.04
N LEU A 117 -5.84 -8.25 3.15
CA LEU A 117 -4.88 -9.07 2.41
C LEU A 117 -3.95 -9.82 3.38
N ASP A 118 -3.46 -10.98 2.96
CA ASP A 118 -2.48 -11.75 3.73
C ASP A 118 -1.03 -11.25 3.51
N TYR A 119 -0.76 -10.60 2.38
CA TYR A 119 0.57 -10.06 2.05
C TYR A 119 0.47 -8.83 1.12
N LEU A 120 1.54 -8.02 1.14
CA LEU A 120 1.81 -6.96 0.17
C LEU A 120 2.92 -7.41 -0.78
N ASP A 121 2.80 -7.08 -2.07
CA ASP A 121 3.86 -7.35 -3.04
C ASP A 121 5.03 -6.40 -2.87
N LEU A 122 4.72 -5.16 -2.46
CA LEU A 122 5.70 -4.12 -2.20
C LEU A 122 5.30 -3.34 -0.95
N TYR A 123 6.27 -3.09 -0.07
CA TYR A 123 6.09 -2.21 1.08
C TYR A 123 7.17 -1.15 1.05
N PHE A 124 6.77 0.12 1.11
CA PHE A 124 7.69 1.25 0.97
C PHE A 124 7.83 2.02 2.27
N CYS A 125 9.06 2.45 2.54
CA CYS A 125 9.29 3.61 3.39
C CYS A 125 8.78 4.84 2.62
N HIS A 126 7.74 5.50 3.12
CA HIS A 126 7.06 6.58 2.39
C HIS A 126 7.99 7.79 2.15
N ARG A 127 8.99 7.97 3.01
CA ARG A 127 10.07 8.95 2.89
C ARG A 127 11.24 8.54 3.81
N PRO A 128 12.45 9.10 3.62
CA PRO A 128 13.55 8.89 4.55
C PRO A 128 13.24 9.41 5.96
N ASP A 129 13.81 8.74 6.97
CA ASP A 129 13.81 9.16 8.37
C ASP A 129 15.25 9.34 8.84
N ILE A 130 15.64 10.59 9.15
CA ILE A 130 16.99 10.91 9.60
C ILE A 130 17.23 10.57 11.08
N ASN A 131 16.18 10.24 11.82
CA ASN A 131 16.26 9.94 13.26
C ASN A 131 16.39 8.43 13.52
N VAL A 132 16.27 7.59 12.49
CA VAL A 132 16.35 6.14 12.61
C VAL A 132 17.60 5.66 11.87
N PRO A 133 18.49 4.88 12.52
CA PRO A 133 19.63 4.28 11.85
C PRO A 133 19.18 3.43 10.65
N ILE A 134 19.84 3.60 9.49
CA ILE A 134 19.46 2.86 8.28
C ILE A 134 19.54 1.34 8.46
N GLU A 135 20.44 0.87 9.32
CA GLU A 135 20.55 -0.54 9.70
C GLU A 135 19.24 -1.07 10.31
N GLU A 136 18.61 -0.31 11.21
CA GLU A 136 17.33 -0.70 11.82
C GLU A 136 16.21 -0.78 10.78
N VAL A 137 16.15 0.19 9.86
CA VAL A 137 15.17 0.21 8.77
C VAL A 137 15.36 -1.02 7.87
N VAL A 138 16.58 -1.27 7.40
CA VAL A 138 16.88 -2.39 6.49
C VAL A 138 16.61 -3.74 7.14
N TRP A 139 17.04 -3.95 8.39
CA TRP A 139 16.74 -5.19 9.11
C TRP A 139 15.26 -5.39 9.31
N THR A 140 14.51 -4.33 9.62
CA THR A 140 13.05 -4.43 9.78
C THR A 140 12.37 -4.82 8.47
N MET A 141 12.74 -4.17 7.36
CA MET A 141 12.21 -4.51 6.04
C MET A 141 12.59 -5.93 5.62
N HIS A 142 13.79 -6.40 5.96
CA HIS A 142 14.21 -7.79 5.75
C HIS A 142 13.36 -8.78 6.55
N ASN A 143 13.11 -8.49 7.84
CA ASN A 143 12.26 -9.33 8.70
C ASN A 143 10.82 -9.45 8.19
N LEU A 144 10.25 -8.39 7.60
CA LEU A 144 8.88 -8.40 7.06
C LEU A 144 8.71 -9.28 5.81
N ILE A 145 9.81 -9.63 5.14
CA ILE A 145 9.79 -10.49 3.95
C ILE A 145 9.82 -11.99 4.33
N GLN A 146 10.35 -12.33 5.51
CA GLN A 146 10.49 -13.71 6.00
C GLN A 146 9.16 -14.24 6.58
#